data_AF-A0A9J7MAF7-F1
#
_entry.id   AF-A0A9J7MAF7-F1
#
_cell.length_a   1.000
_cell.length_b   1.000
_cell.length_c   1.000
_cell.angle_alpha   90.00
_cell.angle_beta   90.00
_cell.angle_gamma   90.00
#
_symmetry.space_group_name_H-M   'P 1'
#
loop_
_entity.id
_entity.type
_entity.pdbx_description
1 polymer ?
#
loop_
_entity_poly.entity_id
_entity_poly.type
_entity_poly.pdbx_seq_one_letter_code
_entity_poly.pdbx_strand_id
1 'polypeptide(L)'
;MTGFPFVVAGCPVDDTVTLISSPDLTESRFSIRAFSFIADRDQVFLHCDAIVCNATDPRSRCSQGCVTSANVTHAERMRRSAGHGHSSHVMAGPIVRFINGQVSTDDSVRETPSVPLFFALLAINVLTGLALTGVVLFKLTGHRGNEGTAG
;
A
#
# COMPACT_ATOMS: atom_id res chain seq x y z
N MET A 1 -18.27 4.83 3.63
CA MET A 1 -16.90 5.20 3.22
C MET A 1 -16.67 6.65 3.61
N THR A 2 -15.94 6.89 4.69
CA THR A 2 -15.64 8.25 5.18
C THR A 2 -14.46 8.81 4.39
N GLY A 3 -14.71 9.83 3.56
CA GLY A 3 -13.66 10.57 2.85
C GLY A 3 -13.31 11.88 3.58
N PHE A 4 -12.07 12.32 3.46
CA PHE A 4 -11.60 13.58 4.01
C PHE A 4 -11.48 14.61 2.86
N PRO A 5 -12.41 15.58 2.72
CA PRO A 5 -12.32 16.57 1.67
C PRO A 5 -11.20 17.56 1.98
N PHE A 6 -10.27 17.75 1.04
CA PHE A 6 -9.15 18.69 1.19
C PHE A 6 -9.19 19.85 0.20
N VAL A 7 -9.65 19.60 -1.04
CA VAL A 7 -9.93 20.64 -2.03
C VAL A 7 -11.33 20.41 -2.60
N VAL A 8 -12.18 21.45 -2.56
CA VAL A 8 -13.54 21.41 -3.10
C VAL A 8 -13.72 22.60 -4.03
N ALA A 9 -14.15 22.35 -5.28
CA ALA A 9 -14.33 23.39 -6.29
C ALA A 9 -13.10 24.31 -6.45
N GLY A 10 -11.90 23.72 -6.42
CA GLY A 10 -10.64 24.46 -6.53
C GLY A 10 -10.26 25.27 -5.29
N CYS A 11 -11.04 25.21 -4.21
CA CYS A 11 -10.75 25.87 -2.95
C CYS A 11 -10.15 24.89 -1.94
N PRO A 12 -9.08 25.27 -1.22
CA PRO A 12 -8.65 24.52 -0.05
C PRO A 12 -9.75 24.59 1.01
N VAL A 13 -10.18 23.43 1.49
CA VAL A 13 -11.13 23.31 2.62
C VAL A 13 -10.49 22.68 3.85
N ASP A 14 -9.30 22.09 3.68
CA ASP A 14 -8.40 21.72 4.76
C ASP A 14 -7.31 22.79 4.90
N ASP A 15 -7.07 23.24 6.14
CA ASP A 15 -6.16 24.34 6.45
C ASP A 15 -4.68 23.99 6.20
N THR A 16 -4.37 22.71 5.97
CA THR A 16 -3.01 22.25 5.66
C THR A 16 -2.71 22.23 4.17
N VAL A 17 -3.74 22.48 3.33
CA VAL A 17 -3.57 22.55 1.89
C VAL A 17 -2.93 23.87 1.50
N THR A 18 -1.87 23.79 0.71
CA THR A 18 -1.28 24.94 0.02
C THR A 18 -1.36 24.73 -1.49
N LEU A 19 -1.93 25.70 -2.19
CA LEU A 19 -1.94 25.73 -3.65
C LEU A 19 -0.60 26.27 -4.14
N ILE A 20 0.06 25.52 -5.02
CA ILE A 20 1.39 25.85 -5.54
C ILE A 20 1.20 26.40 -6.95
N SER A 21 1.76 27.58 -7.22
CA SER A 21 1.70 28.16 -8.56
C SER A 21 2.43 27.27 -9.57
N SER A 22 1.77 26.98 -10.69
CA SER A 22 2.36 26.29 -11.82
C SER A 22 2.61 27.29 -12.96
N PRO A 23 3.80 27.31 -13.59
CA PRO A 23 4.03 28.06 -14.81
C PRO A 23 3.34 27.40 -16.04
N ASP A 24 2.98 26.13 -15.94
CA ASP A 24 2.31 25.35 -16.98
C ASP A 24 0.80 25.31 -16.73
N LEU A 25 0.01 25.70 -17.73
CA LEU A 25 -1.46 25.68 -17.68
C LEU A 25 -2.06 24.26 -17.72
N THR A 26 -1.23 23.25 -17.98
CA THR A 26 -1.62 21.84 -17.99
C THR A 26 -1.38 21.13 -16.67
N GLU A 27 -0.78 21.81 -15.68
CA GLU A 27 -0.48 21.25 -14.36
C GLU A 27 -1.14 22.05 -13.24
N SER A 28 -1.76 21.34 -12.30
CA SER A 28 -2.25 21.91 -11.04
C SER A 28 -1.50 21.28 -9.88
N ARG A 29 -0.83 22.10 -9.07
CA ARG A 29 0.04 21.65 -7.98
C ARG A 29 -0.52 22.08 -6.64
N PHE A 30 -0.47 21.17 -5.67
CA PHE A 30 -0.84 21.45 -4.28
C PHE A 30 0.02 20.61 -3.35
N SER A 31 0.10 21.02 -2.07
CA SER A 31 0.62 20.17 -1.00
C SER A 31 -0.40 20.10 0.14
N ILE A 32 -0.34 19.02 0.91
CA ILE A 32 -1.23 18.76 2.05
C ILE A 32 -0.46 17.97 3.10
N ARG A 33 -0.73 18.21 4.40
CA ARG A 33 -0.10 17.43 5.46
C ARG A 33 -0.78 16.06 5.58
N ALA A 34 -0.02 15.00 5.31
CA ALA A 34 -0.54 13.62 5.24
C ALA A 34 -1.27 13.14 6.50
N PHE A 35 -0.84 13.60 7.68
CA PHE A 35 -1.44 13.20 8.96
C PHE A 35 -2.89 13.69 9.15
N SER A 36 -3.34 14.69 8.38
CA SER A 36 -4.72 15.18 8.43
C SER A 36 -5.73 14.11 7.98
N PHE A 37 -5.34 13.25 7.04
CA PHE A 37 -6.23 12.25 6.43
C PHE A 37 -5.80 10.80 6.64
N ILE A 38 -4.50 10.51 6.88
CA ILE A 38 -4.03 9.16 7.21
C ILE A 38 -4.47 8.74 8.61
N ALA A 39 -4.51 9.67 9.57
CA ALA A 39 -4.99 9.45 10.94
C ALA A 39 -4.65 8.05 11.51
N ASP A 40 -5.66 7.20 11.68
CA ASP A 40 -5.64 5.83 12.21
C ASP A 40 -5.67 4.73 11.13
N ARG A 41 -5.56 5.10 9.86
CA ARG A 41 -5.60 4.17 8.72
C ARG A 41 -4.19 3.77 8.31
N ASP A 42 -3.99 2.48 8.03
CA ASP A 42 -2.70 1.93 7.60
C ASP A 42 -2.30 2.37 6.19
N GLN A 43 -3.28 2.56 5.31
CA GLN A 43 -3.10 3.09 3.98
C GLN A 43 -4.30 3.92 3.54
N VAL A 44 -4.05 4.89 2.66
CA VAL A 44 -5.08 5.74 2.05
C VAL A 44 -4.78 5.97 0.57
N PHE A 45 -5.83 6.36 -0.17
CA PHE A 45 -5.74 6.79 -1.56
C PHE A 45 -6.24 8.22 -1.67
N LEU A 46 -5.56 9.02 -2.48
CA LEU A 46 -6.03 10.34 -2.87
C LEU A 46 -6.94 10.21 -4.08
N HIS A 47 -8.04 10.95 -4.07
CA HIS A 47 -9.02 11.01 -5.15
C HIS A 47 -9.23 12.45 -5.55
N CYS A 48 -9.18 12.73 -6.85
CA CYS A 48 -9.39 14.05 -7.42
C CYS A 48 -10.32 13.96 -8.64
N ASP A 49 -11.31 14.85 -8.69
CA ASP A 49 -12.01 15.16 -9.94
C ASP A 49 -11.30 16.36 -10.59
N ALA A 50 -10.53 16.10 -11.64
CA ALA A 50 -9.83 17.11 -12.42
C ALA A 50 -10.68 17.53 -13.62
N ILE A 51 -10.62 18.81 -14.00
CA ILE A 51 -11.31 19.33 -15.19
C ILE A 51 -10.26 19.92 -16.13
N VAL A 52 -10.34 19.56 -17.41
CA VAL A 52 -9.55 20.19 -18.48
C VAL A 52 -10.40 21.23 -19.18
N CYS A 53 -9.86 22.44 -19.33
CA CYS A 53 -10.52 23.57 -19.98
C CYS A 53 -9.78 24.02 -21.23
N ASN A 54 -10.48 24.74 -22.11
CA ASN A 54 -9.83 25.52 -23.15
C ASN A 54 -9.06 26.69 -22.52
N ALA A 55 -7.75 26.72 -22.69
CA ALA A 55 -6.86 27.76 -22.15
C ALA A 55 -7.16 29.17 -22.70
N THR A 56 -7.81 29.28 -23.86
CA THR A 56 -8.15 30.58 -24.47
C THR A 56 -9.52 31.11 -24.05
N ASP A 57 -10.34 30.32 -23.35
CA ASP A 57 -11.67 30.73 -22.91
C ASP A 57 -11.61 31.36 -21.50
N PRO A 58 -11.74 32.70 -21.37
CA PRO A 58 -11.72 33.38 -20.08
C PRO A 58 -12.97 33.11 -19.24
N ARG A 59 -14.03 32.52 -19.80
CA ARG A 59 -15.23 32.10 -19.07
C ARG A 59 -15.18 30.64 -18.60
N SER A 60 -14.11 29.92 -18.94
CA SER A 60 -13.96 28.51 -18.59
C SER A 60 -13.93 28.29 -17.06
N ARG A 61 -14.14 27.05 -16.62
CA ARG A 61 -14.08 26.74 -15.18
C ARG A 61 -12.69 26.98 -14.59
N CYS A 62 -11.64 26.80 -15.37
CA CYS A 62 -10.25 26.90 -14.93
C CYS A 62 -9.83 28.36 -14.67
N SER A 63 -10.37 29.33 -15.42
CA SER A 63 -10.11 30.77 -15.18
C SER A 63 -10.82 31.32 -13.94
N GLN A 64 -11.84 30.62 -13.43
CA GLN A 64 -12.59 31.03 -12.24
C GLN A 64 -11.86 30.73 -10.93
N GLY A 65 -10.83 29.86 -10.94
CA GLY A 65 -10.05 29.50 -9.76
C GLY A 65 -10.90 28.89 -8.64
N CYS A 66 -10.61 29.27 -7.39
CA CYS A 66 -11.39 28.86 -6.23
C CYS A 66 -12.78 29.50 -6.27
N VAL A 67 -13.82 28.67 -6.31
CA VAL A 67 -15.21 29.11 -6.23
C VAL A 67 -15.81 28.58 -4.93
N THR A 68 -15.83 29.43 -3.91
CA THR A 68 -16.40 29.13 -2.60
C THR A 68 -17.93 29.01 -2.72
N SER A 69 -18.45 27.79 -2.60
CA SER A 69 -19.89 27.58 -2.45
C SER A 69 -20.25 27.69 -0.97
N ALA A 70 -20.99 28.72 -0.57
CA ALA A 70 -21.51 28.84 0.80
C ALA A 70 -22.53 27.74 1.18
N ASN A 71 -22.85 26.79 0.28
CA ASN A 71 -23.69 25.63 0.54
C ASN A 71 -23.26 24.44 -0.34
N VAL A 72 -23.14 23.26 0.27
CA VAL A 72 -22.78 21.97 -0.36
C VAL A 72 -23.65 21.65 -1.59
N THR A 73 -24.90 22.11 -1.59
CA THR A 73 -25.85 21.96 -2.71
C THR A 73 -25.45 22.75 -3.97
N HIS A 74 -24.68 23.83 -3.83
CA HIS A 74 -24.16 24.62 -4.95
C HIS A 74 -22.87 24.05 -5.53
N ALA A 75 -21.98 23.44 -4.72
CA ALA A 75 -20.79 22.74 -5.22
C ALA A 75 -21.18 21.62 -6.21
N GLU A 76 -22.21 20.85 -5.87
CA GLU A 76 -22.75 19.79 -6.72
C GLU A 76 -23.41 20.34 -8.00
N ARG A 77 -23.99 21.54 -7.93
CA ARG A 77 -24.51 22.24 -9.10
C ARG A 77 -23.38 22.76 -10.00
N MET A 78 -22.27 23.21 -9.42
CA MET A 78 -21.09 23.68 -10.15
C MET A 78 -20.33 22.55 -10.86
N ARG A 79 -20.36 21.32 -10.33
CA ARG A 79 -19.94 20.12 -11.08
C ARG A 79 -20.67 20.00 -12.42
N ARG A 80 -21.96 20.37 -12.47
CA ARG A 80 -22.78 20.37 -13.69
C ARG A 80 -22.59 21.62 -14.55
N SER A 81 -22.32 22.77 -13.93
CA SER A 81 -22.01 24.02 -14.63
C SER A 81 -20.66 24.02 -15.36
N ALA A 82 -19.81 23.01 -15.14
CA ALA A 82 -18.63 22.72 -15.95
C ALA A 82 -18.99 22.25 -17.39
N GLY A 83 -20.11 22.70 -17.96
CA GLY A 83 -20.64 22.32 -19.26
C GLY A 83 -19.78 22.68 -20.48
N HIS A 84 -18.49 22.97 -20.28
CA HIS A 84 -17.51 23.25 -21.33
C HIS A 84 -16.14 22.57 -21.08
N GLY A 85 -16.02 21.65 -20.11
CA GLY A 85 -14.75 20.96 -19.79
C GLY A 85 -14.90 19.45 -19.62
N HIS A 86 -13.87 18.69 -19.97
CA HIS A 86 -13.82 17.24 -19.73
C HIS A 86 -13.40 16.96 -18.29
N SER A 87 -14.22 16.23 -17.54
CA SER A 87 -13.92 15.85 -16.16
C SER A 87 -13.30 14.45 -16.12
N SER A 88 -12.18 14.30 -15.42
CA SER A 88 -11.46 13.05 -15.25
C SER A 88 -11.27 12.75 -13.77
N HIS A 89 -11.62 11.54 -13.36
CA HIS A 89 -11.37 11.07 -11.99
C HIS A 89 -9.97 10.45 -11.93
N VAL A 90 -9.11 11.02 -11.08
CA VAL A 90 -7.71 10.61 -10.88
C VAL A 90 -7.55 10.08 -9.46
N MET A 91 -6.79 9.00 -9.32
CA MET A 91 -6.45 8.41 -8.02
C MET A 91 -4.93 8.28 -7.89
N ALA A 92 -4.40 8.54 -6.69
CA ALA A 92 -3.00 8.31 -6.36
C ALA A 92 -2.89 7.54 -5.03
N GLY A 93 -2.04 6.52 -4.98
CA GLY A 93 -1.80 5.73 -3.77
C GLY A 93 -1.21 4.34 -4.05
N PRO A 94 -1.03 3.53 -3.00
CA PRO A 94 -1.35 3.83 -1.60
C PRO A 94 -0.31 4.75 -0.94
N ILE A 95 -0.78 5.66 -0.08
CA ILE A 95 0.08 6.33 0.90
C ILE A 95 0.00 5.52 2.19
N VAL A 96 1.13 4.92 2.58
CA VAL A 96 1.23 4.05 3.75
C VAL A 96 1.62 4.83 5.00
N ARG A 97 1.04 4.47 6.14
CA ARG A 97 1.35 5.05 7.45
C ARG A 97 2.64 4.44 7.99
N PHE A 98 3.52 5.28 8.53
CA PHE A 98 4.73 4.83 9.21
C PHE A 98 4.61 5.10 10.71
N ILE A 99 4.74 4.06 11.54
CA ILE A 99 4.78 4.17 13.00
C ILE A 99 6.17 3.71 13.47
N ASN A 100 6.82 4.49 14.33
CA ASN A 100 8.09 4.12 14.96
C ASN A 100 9.19 3.68 13.96
N GLY A 101 9.18 4.23 12.74
CA GLY A 101 10.14 3.88 11.68
C GLY A 101 9.80 2.64 10.86
N GLN A 102 8.65 2.02 11.06
CA GLN A 102 8.16 0.89 10.24
C GLN A 102 6.87 1.24 9.52
N VAL A 103 6.67 0.66 8.33
CA VAL A 103 5.38 0.70 7.62
C VAL A 103 4.37 -0.05 8.50
N SER A 104 3.21 0.55 8.77
CA SER A 104 2.05 -0.15 9.31
C SER A 104 1.50 -1.06 8.22
N THR A 105 2.12 -2.21 8.04
CA THR A 105 1.49 -3.34 7.37
C THR A 105 0.59 -3.99 8.41
N ASP A 106 -0.66 -4.27 8.04
CA ASP A 106 -1.41 -5.31 8.73
C ASP A 106 -0.58 -6.59 8.59
N ASP A 107 0.15 -6.95 9.65
CA ASP A 107 0.98 -8.17 9.75
C ASP A 107 0.12 -9.45 9.69
N SER A 108 -1.14 -9.35 9.27
CA SER A 108 -1.94 -10.47 8.77
C SER A 108 -1.41 -11.08 7.47
N VAL A 109 -0.28 -10.61 6.93
CA VAL A 109 0.63 -11.54 6.22
C VAL A 109 1.14 -12.53 7.26
N ARG A 110 0.30 -13.55 7.48
CA ARG A 110 0.67 -14.89 7.88
C ARG A 110 2.14 -15.09 7.51
N GLU A 111 3.03 -14.98 8.50
CA GLU A 111 4.26 -15.76 8.54
C GLU A 111 3.79 -17.15 8.13
N THR A 112 3.90 -17.50 6.86
CA THR A 112 3.64 -18.86 6.42
C THR A 112 4.90 -19.59 6.80
N PRO A 113 4.94 -20.34 7.92
CA PRO A 113 6.04 -21.23 8.17
C PRO A 113 5.69 -22.51 7.40
N SER A 114 5.61 -22.43 6.07
CA SER A 114 5.39 -23.62 5.24
C SER A 114 6.70 -24.29 4.83
N VAL A 115 7.85 -23.68 5.12
CA VAL A 115 9.18 -24.24 4.83
C VAL A 115 9.87 -24.97 6.00
N PRO A 116 9.73 -24.62 7.30
CA PRO A 116 10.49 -25.28 8.37
C PRO A 116 10.04 -26.72 8.64
N LEU A 117 8.76 -27.06 8.38
CA LEU A 117 8.26 -28.43 8.59
C LEU A 117 8.87 -29.43 7.59
N PHE A 118 8.97 -29.05 6.30
CA PHE A 118 9.60 -29.92 5.31
C PHE A 118 11.09 -30.14 5.62
N PHE A 119 11.83 -29.09 5.98
CA PHE A 119 13.23 -29.22 6.37
C PHE A 119 13.41 -30.01 7.67
N ALA A 120 12.53 -29.85 8.66
CA ALA A 120 12.56 -30.63 9.89
C ALA A 120 12.29 -32.13 9.63
N LEU A 121 11.30 -32.46 8.80
CA LEU A 121 11.00 -33.85 8.44
C LEU A 121 12.14 -34.49 7.64
N LEU A 122 12.78 -33.75 6.72
CA LEU A 122 13.95 -34.24 6.00
C LEU A 122 15.12 -34.53 6.95
N ALA A 123 15.40 -33.64 7.90
CA ALA A 123 16.47 -33.83 8.89
C ALA A 123 16.23 -35.06 9.78
N ILE A 124 14.99 -35.28 10.21
CA ILE A 124 14.62 -36.45 11.03
C ILE A 124 14.89 -37.76 10.28
N ASN A 125 14.46 -37.87 9.02
CA ASN A 125 14.65 -39.08 8.21
C ASN A 125 16.14 -39.40 7.97
N VAL A 126 16.97 -38.36 7.78
CA VAL A 126 18.43 -38.52 7.60
C VAL A 126 19.08 -39.03 8.88
N LEU A 127 18.73 -38.45 10.04
CA LEU A 127 19.26 -38.87 11.34
C LEU A 127 18.88 -40.32 11.67
N THR A 128 17.62 -40.70 11.45
CA THR A 128 17.17 -42.09 11.67
C THR A 128 17.87 -43.06 10.74
N GLY A 129 18.10 -42.69 9.48
CA GLY A 129 18.83 -43.50 8.51
C GLY A 129 20.29 -43.74 8.90
N LEU A 130 21.00 -42.68 9.31
CA LEU A 130 22.39 -42.78 9.79
C LEU A 130 22.51 -43.61 11.07
N ALA A 131 21.57 -43.46 12.01
CA ALA A 131 21.56 -44.24 13.24
C ALA A 131 21.30 -45.73 12.96
N LEU A 132 20.32 -46.07 12.12
CA LEU A 132 20.01 -47.46 11.79
C LEU A 132 21.16 -48.13 11.01
N THR A 133 21.72 -47.45 10.01
CA THR A 133 22.88 -47.96 9.27
C THR A 133 24.10 -48.15 10.18
N GLY A 134 24.37 -47.21 11.08
CA GLY A 134 25.42 -47.34 12.09
C GLY A 134 25.21 -48.51 13.04
N VAL A 135 23.99 -48.72 13.56
CA VAL A 135 23.65 -49.84 14.46
C VAL A 135 23.76 -51.19 13.74
N VAL A 136 23.30 -51.29 12.50
CA VAL A 136 23.43 -52.52 11.70
C VAL A 136 24.91 -52.82 11.44
N LEU A 137 25.70 -51.81 11.04
CA LEU A 137 27.14 -51.98 10.86
C LEU A 137 27.83 -52.42 12.16
N PHE A 138 27.50 -51.78 13.29
CA PHE A 138 28.05 -52.14 14.60
C PHE A 138 27.68 -53.58 15.01
N LYS A 139 26.44 -54.00 14.76
CA LYS A 139 25.98 -55.38 15.01
C LYS A 139 26.65 -56.39 14.07
N LEU A 140 26.88 -56.04 12.81
CA LEU A 140 27.57 -56.91 11.84
C LEU A 140 29.06 -57.04 12.16
N THR A 141 29.74 -55.95 12.54
CA THR A 141 31.14 -55.99 13.00
C THR A 141 31.27 -56.67 14.36
N GLY A 142 30.27 -56.52 15.24
CA GLY A 142 30.22 -57.18 16.54
C GLY A 142 29.97 -58.69 16.43
N HIS A 143 29.16 -59.15 15.47
CA HIS A 143 28.97 -60.59 15.22
C HIS A 143 30.20 -61.20 14.55
N ARG A 144 30.85 -60.47 13.64
CA ARG A 144 32.10 -60.91 12.99
C ARG A 144 33.32 -60.94 13.93
N GLY A 145 33.23 -60.25 15.08
CA GLY A 145 34.24 -60.28 16.15
C GLY A 145 34.07 -61.41 17.17
N ASN A 146 33.02 -62.23 17.09
CA ASN A 146 32.76 -63.33 18.02
C ASN A 146 32.77 -64.73 17.37
N GLU A 147 33.26 -64.85 16.13
CA GLU A 147 33.51 -66.12 15.42
C GLU A 147 35.00 -66.25 15.04
N GLY A 148 35.90 -66.08 16.03
CA GLY A 148 37.35 -66.12 15.80
C GLY A 148 38.21 -66.60 16.97
N THR A 149 37.65 -67.33 17.94
CA THR A 149 38.46 -68.03 18.97
C THR A 149 37.72 -69.25 19.53
N ALA A 150 37.65 -70.32 18.74
CA ALA A 150 37.51 -71.69 19.21
C ALA A 150 37.89 -72.65 18.06
N GLY A 151 39.05 -73.30 18.18
CA GLY A 151 39.50 -74.36 17.28
C GLY A 151 40.83 -74.08 16.64
#